data_AF-A0A635R8C9-F1
#
_entry.id   AF-A0A635R8C9-F1
#
_cell.length_a   1.000
_cell.length_b   1.000
_cell.length_c   1.000
_cell.angle_alpha   90.00
_cell.angle_beta   90.00
_cell.angle_gamma   90.00
#
_symmetry.space_group_name_H-M   'P 1'
#
loop_
_entity.id
_entity.type
_entity.pdbx_description
1 polymer ?
#
loop_
_entity_poly.entity_id
_entity_poly.type
_entity_poly.pdbx_seq_one_letter_code
_entity_poly.pdbx_strand_id
1 'polypeptide(L)'
;MTANIAQPQWKLDELPTIIEQRMEERIDSVSQLNLYMQRNEADLIYGSRIIAQIEAILREVRKAGLNRDVAVATESLRPGTIPKAVQSILTSNYSRTHQKETVIALESYANFGKISLIVMVMLGIMKILNWIISNAVPFAGAADVDGDEYRDKLLEKIDAVPFIERLKITALKEAYMDASKGLKDGELNNLELAILMADEVLTNMNAEDLLNKLSAALGRSPFVGMFKDYTKRRQNEQQVIHDILDTLLRTNVGCAVFSQQVCDEVYKGLPADVRKAGVNIPNEAFYRQMGRNLESFSAGLKRLEQSLKDLKTYYFSGDRTLGTDQENRISATGIVQALALLNGEIEIALTDFASCRGAPLPTIMVKSDRDLIGYSSREFGNGFIIASAGVNSYFGSAANMEIMRQELSFTSGDSRELLACLITLVRSGITKGPADTSLDRFKVVEKQIEKVVSQLKDMSRQSRSGMNSKAWQMMEQAFRDEAQRSDLYELGIGRELTTMTVMDPDRNVWDSVAFTTELIKSWTTAAGALATILKRAKNNPLVKGGKFNKLVD
;
A
#
# COMPACT_ATOMS: atom_id res chain seq x y z
N MET A 1 46.33 21.21 -18.51
CA MET A 1 45.88 19.90 -19.02
C MET A 1 44.41 20.03 -19.36
N THR A 2 44.10 20.12 -20.65
CA THR A 2 42.73 20.24 -21.18
C THR A 2 42.02 18.90 -21.03
N ALA A 3 41.02 18.84 -20.16
CA ALA A 3 40.11 17.70 -20.09
C ALA A 3 39.28 17.69 -21.39
N ASN A 4 39.54 16.72 -22.26
CA ASN A 4 38.66 16.39 -23.38
C ASN A 4 37.32 15.90 -22.81
N ILE A 5 36.41 16.83 -22.54
CA ILE A 5 35.01 16.52 -22.28
C ILE A 5 34.42 16.15 -23.63
N ALA A 6 34.34 14.84 -23.90
CA ALA A 6 33.66 14.32 -25.07
C ALA A 6 32.24 14.92 -25.12
N GLN A 7 31.88 15.52 -26.26
CA GLN A 7 30.53 16.02 -26.47
C GLN A 7 29.54 14.86 -26.29
N PRO A 8 28.42 15.08 -25.58
CA PRO A 8 27.41 14.04 -25.40
C PRO A 8 26.90 13.60 -26.78
N GLN A 9 26.83 12.29 -26.98
CA GLN A 9 26.53 11.68 -28.27
C GLN A 9 25.09 11.98 -28.76
N TRP A 10 24.19 12.37 -27.84
CA TRP A 10 22.80 12.71 -28.12
C TRP A 10 22.34 13.91 -27.30
N LYS A 11 21.45 14.71 -27.89
CA LYS A 11 20.82 15.86 -27.22
C LYS A 11 19.55 15.43 -26.47
N LEU A 12 19.15 16.23 -25.47
CA LEU A 12 18.05 15.88 -24.55
C LEU A 12 16.69 15.75 -25.24
N ASP A 13 16.51 16.45 -26.36
CA ASP A 13 15.34 16.46 -27.23
C ASP A 13 15.28 15.24 -28.17
N GLU A 14 16.38 14.51 -28.34
CA GLU A 14 16.47 13.29 -29.18
C GLU A 14 16.18 12.00 -28.38
N LEU A 15 16.11 12.09 -27.04
CA LEU A 15 15.90 10.95 -26.13
C LEU A 15 14.56 10.23 -26.32
N PRO A 16 13.41 10.89 -26.55
CA PRO A 16 12.13 10.20 -26.71
C PRO A 16 12.10 9.27 -27.92
N THR A 17 12.66 9.73 -29.05
CA THR A 17 12.74 8.99 -30.31
C THR A 17 13.72 7.81 -30.23
N ILE A 18 14.82 7.98 -29.48
CA ILE A 18 15.77 6.90 -29.20
C ILE A 18 15.14 5.84 -28.29
N ILE A 19 14.30 6.24 -27.32
CA ILE A 19 13.57 5.31 -26.45
C ILE A 19 12.54 4.51 -27.24
N GLU A 20 11.81 5.14 -28.15
CA GLU A 20 10.87 4.44 -29.04
C GLU A 20 11.60 3.43 -29.94
N GLN A 21 12.73 3.81 -30.57
CA GLN A 21 13.56 2.88 -31.34
C GLN A 21 14.13 1.73 -30.50
N ARG A 22 14.43 1.95 -29.21
CA ARG A 22 14.94 0.90 -28.30
C ARG A 22 13.87 -0.02 -27.72
N MET A 23 12.60 0.41 -27.72
CA MET A 23 11.48 -0.44 -27.32
C MET A 23 11.07 -1.43 -28.42
N GLU A 24 11.44 -1.16 -29.68
CA GLU A 24 11.19 -2.04 -30.82
C GLU A 24 12.27 -3.11 -31.05
N GLU A 25 13.44 -3.04 -30.39
CA GLU A 25 14.49 -4.06 -30.51
C GLU A 25 14.09 -5.35 -29.75
N ARG A 26 13.70 -6.39 -30.50
CA ARG A 26 13.52 -7.75 -29.96
C ARG A 26 14.87 -8.42 -29.70
N ILE A 27 14.99 -9.04 -28.52
CA ILE A 27 16.18 -9.82 -28.11
C ILE A 27 15.89 -11.29 -28.40
N ASP A 28 16.49 -11.82 -29.47
CA ASP A 28 16.21 -13.17 -29.96
C ASP A 28 17.33 -14.17 -29.61
N SER A 29 18.39 -13.74 -28.91
CA SER A 29 19.48 -14.62 -28.47
C SER A 29 20.15 -14.18 -27.15
N VAL A 30 20.78 -15.15 -26.47
CA VAL A 30 21.48 -14.95 -25.18
C VAL A 30 22.69 -14.00 -25.30
N SER A 31 23.34 -13.92 -26.47
CA SER A 31 24.44 -12.96 -26.67
C SER A 31 23.95 -11.53 -26.79
N GLN A 32 22.76 -11.30 -27.38
CA GLN A 32 22.10 -9.99 -27.42
C GLN A 32 21.61 -9.57 -26.03
N LEU A 33 21.14 -10.51 -25.21
CA LEU A 33 20.77 -10.25 -23.81
C LEU A 33 21.98 -9.80 -22.98
N ASN A 34 23.14 -10.46 -23.14
CA ASN A 34 24.38 -10.07 -22.45
C ASN A 34 24.91 -8.71 -22.93
N LEU A 35 24.83 -8.41 -24.22
CA LEU A 35 25.15 -7.07 -24.75
C LEU A 35 24.20 -6.00 -24.22
N TYR A 36 22.90 -6.31 -24.12
CA TYR A 36 21.87 -5.42 -23.58
C TYR A 36 22.05 -5.18 -22.08
N MET A 37 22.43 -6.21 -21.32
CA MET A 37 22.77 -6.11 -19.89
C MET A 37 24.06 -5.32 -19.66
N GLN A 38 25.12 -5.56 -20.45
CA GLN A 38 26.35 -4.76 -20.38
C GLN A 38 26.11 -3.29 -20.78
N ARG A 39 25.19 -3.02 -21.72
CA ARG A 39 24.79 -1.65 -22.09
C ARG A 39 23.92 -0.98 -21.01
N ASN A 40 23.04 -1.72 -20.35
CA ASN A 40 22.23 -1.20 -19.23
C ASN A 40 23.05 -1.01 -17.95
N GLU A 41 24.06 -1.84 -17.69
CA GLU A 41 25.08 -1.57 -16.67
C GLU A 41 25.86 -0.32 -17.02
N ALA A 42 26.21 -0.11 -18.30
CA ALA A 42 26.78 1.16 -18.75
C ALA A 42 25.81 2.33 -18.52
N ASP A 43 24.51 2.19 -18.76
CA ASP A 43 23.50 3.24 -18.53
C ASP A 43 23.26 3.51 -17.03
N LEU A 44 23.39 2.52 -16.15
CA LEU A 44 23.37 2.68 -14.69
C LEU A 44 24.65 3.37 -14.19
N ILE A 45 25.79 3.04 -14.81
CA ILE A 45 27.08 3.73 -14.62
C ILE A 45 27.01 5.16 -15.19
N TYR A 46 26.33 5.42 -16.31
CA TYR A 46 26.11 6.76 -16.87
C TYR A 46 25.15 7.58 -16.00
N GLY A 47 24.07 6.99 -15.49
CA GLY A 47 23.18 7.61 -14.51
C GLY A 47 23.91 8.01 -13.22
N SER A 48 24.78 7.12 -12.73
CA SER A 48 25.66 7.41 -11.58
C SER A 48 26.71 8.49 -11.90
N ARG A 49 27.25 8.54 -13.13
CA ARG A 49 28.14 9.61 -13.61
C ARG A 49 27.45 10.96 -13.76
N ILE A 50 26.19 10.99 -14.21
CA ILE A 50 25.38 12.21 -14.29
C ILE A 50 25.11 12.73 -12.88
N ILE A 51 24.75 11.86 -11.93
CA ILE A 51 24.56 12.25 -10.53
C ILE A 51 25.88 12.74 -9.92
N ALA A 52 26.99 12.06 -10.17
CA ALA A 52 28.32 12.47 -9.70
C ALA A 52 28.79 13.80 -10.33
N GLN A 53 28.47 14.06 -11.60
CA GLN A 53 28.73 15.34 -12.26
C GLN A 53 27.83 16.45 -11.72
N ILE A 54 26.55 16.17 -11.45
CA ILE A 54 25.63 17.11 -10.79
C ILE A 54 26.14 17.45 -9.38
N GLU A 55 26.62 16.46 -8.62
CA GLU A 55 27.21 16.68 -7.31
C GLU A 55 28.55 17.42 -7.36
N ALA A 56 29.38 17.16 -8.37
CA ALA A 56 30.63 17.87 -8.60
C ALA A 56 30.38 19.34 -8.99
N ILE A 57 29.41 19.60 -9.87
CA ILE A 57 28.96 20.94 -10.25
C ILE A 57 28.36 21.67 -9.03
N LEU A 58 27.52 20.99 -8.25
CA LEU A 58 26.96 21.55 -7.01
C LEU A 58 28.04 21.82 -5.95
N ARG A 59 29.09 21.00 -5.89
CA ARG A 59 30.25 21.24 -5.01
C ARG A 59 31.11 22.39 -5.51
N GLU A 60 31.41 22.50 -6.79
CA GLU A 60 32.16 23.63 -7.36
C GLU A 60 31.39 24.95 -7.20
N VAL A 61 30.08 24.95 -7.43
CA VAL A 61 29.20 26.11 -7.18
C VAL A 61 29.21 26.53 -5.70
N ARG A 62 29.22 25.56 -4.77
CA ARG A 62 29.36 25.85 -3.33
C ARG A 62 30.76 26.32 -2.95
N LYS A 63 31.81 25.74 -3.54
CA LYS A 63 33.22 26.07 -3.23
C LYS A 63 33.64 27.42 -3.81
N ALA A 64 33.02 27.85 -4.91
CA ALA A 64 33.23 29.14 -5.55
C ALA A 64 32.36 30.27 -4.98
N GLY A 65 31.47 30.00 -4.01
CA GLY A 65 30.63 31.01 -3.37
C GLY A 65 29.68 31.75 -4.32
N LEU A 66 29.33 31.15 -5.46
CA LEU A 66 28.57 31.80 -6.52
C LEU A 66 27.06 31.76 -6.25
N ASN A 67 26.52 32.91 -5.83
CA ASN A 67 25.10 33.22 -5.81
C ASN A 67 24.62 33.56 -7.24
N ARG A 68 23.36 33.20 -7.57
CA ARG A 68 22.59 33.60 -8.77
C ARG A 68 22.76 35.08 -9.16
N ASP A 69 22.90 35.97 -8.18
CA ASP A 69 23.11 37.41 -8.37
C ASP A 69 24.48 37.73 -8.98
N VAL A 70 25.51 36.95 -8.65
CA VAL A 70 26.86 37.10 -9.23
C VAL A 70 26.88 36.59 -10.67
N ALA A 71 26.10 35.56 -11.00
CA ALA A 71 25.96 35.07 -12.38
C ALA A 71 25.23 36.08 -13.29
N VAL A 72 24.20 36.75 -12.76
CA VAL A 72 23.48 37.83 -13.46
C VAL A 72 24.36 39.07 -13.61
N ALA A 73 25.14 39.42 -12.58
CA ALA A 73 26.12 40.51 -12.65
C ALA A 73 27.25 40.23 -13.65
N THR A 74 27.73 38.98 -13.72
CA THR A 74 28.79 38.56 -14.66
C THR A 74 28.32 38.64 -16.11
N GLU A 75 27.07 38.23 -16.39
CA GLU A 75 26.50 38.32 -17.75
C GLU A 75 26.11 39.75 -18.15
N SER A 76 25.84 40.62 -17.16
CA SER A 76 25.65 42.06 -17.36
C SER A 76 26.97 42.81 -17.60
N LEU A 77 28.08 42.33 -17.02
CA LEU A 77 29.42 42.91 -17.17
C LEU A 77 30.16 42.39 -18.41
N ARG A 78 29.90 41.15 -18.86
CA ARG A 78 30.42 40.56 -20.11
C ARG A 78 29.37 39.65 -20.76
N PRO A 79 28.66 40.12 -21.79
CA PRO A 79 27.65 39.32 -22.47
C PRO A 79 28.26 38.14 -23.24
N GLY A 80 27.72 36.93 -23.09
CA GLY A 80 28.09 35.75 -23.88
C GLY A 80 29.02 34.75 -23.19
N THR A 81 29.30 34.94 -21.90
CA THR A 81 30.06 33.98 -21.08
C THR A 81 29.22 32.80 -20.60
N ILE A 82 27.89 32.92 -20.62
CA ILE A 82 26.97 31.85 -20.27
C ILE A 82 26.50 31.09 -21.54
N PRO A 83 26.57 29.75 -21.58
CA PRO A 83 26.13 28.95 -22.71
C PRO A 83 24.65 29.16 -23.07
N LYS A 84 24.31 29.18 -24.38
CA LYS A 84 22.96 29.46 -24.90
C LYS A 84 21.84 28.56 -24.32
N ALA A 85 22.16 27.31 -23.97
CA ALA A 85 21.21 26.39 -23.34
C ALA A 85 20.76 26.83 -21.93
N VAL A 86 21.57 27.63 -21.24
CA VAL A 86 21.26 28.20 -19.92
C VAL A 86 20.47 29.51 -20.08
N GLN A 87 20.71 30.29 -21.14
CA GLN A 87 19.94 31.51 -21.46
C GLN A 87 18.47 31.24 -21.80
N SER A 88 18.17 30.16 -22.55
CA SER A 88 16.79 29.82 -22.96
C SER A 88 15.88 29.42 -21.80
N ILE A 89 16.48 28.92 -20.70
CA ILE A 89 15.75 28.53 -19.49
C ILE A 89 15.47 29.76 -18.60
N LEU A 90 16.28 30.81 -18.70
CA LEU A 90 16.22 31.98 -17.82
C LEU A 90 15.37 33.13 -18.37
N THR A 91 14.96 33.12 -19.64
CA THR A 91 14.34 34.29 -20.31
C THR A 91 12.86 34.14 -20.68
N SER A 92 12.18 33.04 -20.36
CA SER A 92 10.74 32.91 -20.66
C SER A 92 9.86 33.40 -19.50
N ASN A 93 9.59 34.70 -19.47
CA ASN A 93 8.26 35.26 -19.16
C ASN A 93 8.20 36.74 -19.53
N TYR A 94 7.39 37.05 -20.53
CA TYR A 94 6.96 38.42 -20.85
C TYR A 94 5.75 38.78 -19.97
N SER A 95 5.77 39.95 -19.31
CA SER A 95 4.56 40.59 -18.79
C SER A 95 3.98 41.55 -19.84
N ARG A 96 2.68 41.79 -19.77
CA ARG A 96 1.90 42.53 -20.78
C ARG A 96 2.07 44.06 -20.72
N THR A 97 2.97 44.61 -19.90
CA THR A 97 3.04 46.06 -19.63
C THR A 97 4.41 46.73 -19.71
N HIS A 98 5.49 46.04 -20.07
CA HIS A 98 6.79 46.67 -20.43
C HIS A 98 7.28 47.82 -19.52
N GLN A 99 7.16 47.72 -18.19
CA GLN A 99 7.82 48.65 -17.26
C GLN A 99 8.68 47.92 -16.22
N LYS A 100 9.90 48.46 -16.03
CA LYS A 100 10.92 48.02 -15.08
C LYS A 100 10.59 48.55 -13.69
N GLU A 101 10.12 47.69 -12.80
CA GLU A 101 10.16 47.92 -11.35
C GLU A 101 10.82 46.71 -10.67
N THR A 102 12.16 46.70 -10.69
CA THR A 102 12.98 45.54 -10.31
C THR A 102 13.37 45.53 -8.83
N VAL A 103 12.81 46.41 -7.97
CA VAL A 103 13.27 46.51 -6.57
C VAL A 103 12.24 46.01 -5.55
N ILE A 104 10.94 46.13 -5.82
CA ILE A 104 9.89 45.62 -4.90
C ILE A 104 9.56 44.13 -5.16
N ALA A 105 9.99 43.57 -6.30
CA ALA A 105 9.73 42.18 -6.68
C ALA A 105 10.78 41.16 -6.16
N LEU A 106 11.96 41.58 -5.71
CA LEU A 106 13.08 40.67 -5.44
C LEU A 106 13.00 39.92 -4.09
N GLU A 107 12.37 40.49 -3.06
CA GLU A 107 12.06 39.72 -1.84
C GLU A 107 10.91 38.71 -2.07
N SER A 108 10.01 39.00 -3.01
CA SER A 108 8.89 38.12 -3.39
C SER A 108 9.34 36.95 -4.28
N TYR A 109 10.33 37.16 -5.16
CA TYR A 109 10.81 36.15 -6.11
C TYR A 109 11.73 35.06 -5.54
N ALA A 110 12.42 35.32 -4.42
CA ALA A 110 13.24 34.31 -3.74
C ALA A 110 12.39 33.15 -3.18
N ASN A 111 11.14 33.44 -2.81
CA ASN A 111 10.15 32.43 -2.40
C ASN A 111 9.40 31.84 -3.60
N PHE A 112 9.12 32.64 -4.65
CA PHE A 112 8.41 32.20 -5.85
C PHE A 112 9.20 31.14 -6.66
N GLY A 113 10.53 31.24 -6.73
CA GLY A 113 11.40 30.29 -7.43
C GLY A 113 11.51 28.91 -6.76
N LYS A 114 11.39 28.84 -5.42
CA LYS A 114 11.28 27.56 -4.70
C LYS A 114 9.89 26.95 -4.91
N ILE A 115 8.85 27.77 -4.95
CA ILE A 115 7.47 27.33 -5.14
C ILE A 115 7.22 26.85 -6.58
N SER A 116 7.76 27.49 -7.61
CA SER A 116 7.63 27.03 -9.00
C SER A 116 8.36 25.70 -9.26
N LEU A 117 9.50 25.49 -8.60
CA LEU A 117 10.25 24.22 -8.65
C LEU A 117 9.52 23.10 -7.89
N ILE A 118 8.92 23.44 -6.74
CA ILE A 118 8.01 22.55 -6.00
C ILE A 118 6.75 22.22 -6.83
N VAL A 119 6.19 23.18 -7.57
CA VAL A 119 5.03 22.97 -8.46
C VAL A 119 5.40 22.12 -9.67
N MET A 120 6.58 22.29 -10.27
CA MET A 120 7.08 21.42 -11.33
C MET A 120 7.34 19.99 -10.83
N VAL A 121 7.95 19.83 -9.65
CA VAL A 121 8.12 18.53 -9.01
C VAL A 121 6.76 17.91 -8.68
N MET A 122 5.79 18.70 -8.22
CA MET A 122 4.41 18.24 -8.00
C MET A 122 3.71 17.84 -9.31
N LEU A 123 3.90 18.57 -10.41
CA LEU A 123 3.34 18.22 -11.72
C LEU A 123 3.99 16.96 -12.29
N GLY A 124 5.30 16.79 -12.12
CA GLY A 124 6.03 15.58 -12.48
C GLY A 124 5.61 14.37 -11.64
N ILE A 125 5.47 14.55 -10.33
CA ILE A 125 4.92 13.53 -9.43
C ILE A 125 3.47 13.22 -9.80
N MET A 126 2.62 14.21 -10.06
CA MET A 126 1.23 14.00 -10.50
C MET A 126 1.18 13.25 -11.83
N LYS A 127 2.08 13.51 -12.78
CA LYS A 127 2.15 12.78 -14.06
C LYS A 127 2.60 11.33 -13.88
N ILE A 128 3.59 11.08 -13.01
CA ILE A 128 4.02 9.73 -12.62
C ILE A 128 2.90 9.00 -11.86
N LEU A 129 2.20 9.68 -10.96
CA LEU A 129 1.06 9.14 -10.21
C LEU A 129 -0.11 8.82 -11.16
N ASN A 130 -0.42 9.71 -12.10
CA ASN A 130 -1.46 9.47 -13.11
C ASN A 130 -1.08 8.32 -14.05
N TRP A 131 0.20 8.16 -14.39
CA TRP A 131 0.70 7.01 -15.14
C TRP A 131 0.62 5.69 -14.34
N ILE A 132 0.88 5.70 -13.02
CA ILE A 132 0.68 4.53 -12.14
C ILE A 132 -0.81 4.17 -12.08
N ILE A 133 -1.70 5.16 -11.94
CA ILE A 133 -3.16 4.98 -11.95
C ILE A 133 -3.63 4.36 -13.28
N SER A 134 -3.11 4.84 -14.41
CA SER A 134 -3.50 4.37 -15.74
C SER A 134 -2.96 2.98 -16.10
N ASN A 135 -1.99 2.44 -15.36
CA ASN A 135 -1.41 1.11 -15.60
C ASN A 135 -1.74 0.08 -14.51
N ALA A 136 -2.69 0.40 -13.63
CA ALA A 136 -3.22 -0.48 -12.61
C ALA A 136 -3.93 -1.70 -13.22
N VAL A 137 -3.36 -2.89 -13.06
CA VAL A 137 -4.00 -4.13 -13.53
C VAL A 137 -4.92 -4.65 -12.42
N PRO A 138 -6.25 -4.75 -12.64
CA PRO A 138 -7.18 -5.29 -11.64
C PRO A 138 -6.84 -6.75 -11.32
N PHE A 139 -7.35 -7.26 -10.19
CA PHE A 139 -7.17 -8.67 -9.84
C PHE A 139 -7.72 -9.56 -10.95
N ALA A 140 -6.90 -10.52 -11.38
CA ALA A 140 -7.16 -11.33 -12.58
C ALA A 140 -8.24 -12.41 -12.38
N GLY A 141 -8.67 -12.64 -11.14
CA GLY A 141 -9.66 -13.65 -10.79
C GLY A 141 -9.06 -15.04 -10.55
N ALA A 142 -9.92 -15.99 -10.17
CA ALA A 142 -9.58 -17.40 -10.05
C ALA A 142 -9.03 -17.96 -11.39
N ALA A 143 -8.02 -18.81 -11.30
CA ALA A 143 -7.54 -19.61 -12.43
C ALA A 143 -8.49 -20.78 -12.69
N ASP A 144 -8.67 -21.12 -13.96
CA ASP A 144 -9.41 -22.31 -14.38
C ASP A 144 -8.43 -23.47 -14.50
N VAL A 145 -8.03 -24.02 -13.35
CA VAL A 145 -7.08 -25.14 -13.27
C VAL A 145 -7.86 -26.43 -13.24
N ASP A 146 -7.54 -27.33 -14.17
CA ASP A 146 -8.08 -28.68 -14.19
C ASP A 146 -7.26 -29.58 -13.25
N GLY A 147 -7.89 -30.02 -12.16
CA GLY A 147 -7.29 -30.93 -11.19
C GLY A 147 -7.43 -32.41 -11.58
N ASP A 148 -8.39 -32.75 -12.45
CA ASP A 148 -8.65 -34.15 -12.83
C ASP A 148 -7.49 -34.71 -13.67
N GLU A 149 -6.90 -33.89 -14.53
CA GLU A 149 -5.70 -34.28 -15.31
C GLU A 149 -4.53 -34.70 -14.41
N TYR A 150 -4.30 -34.00 -13.29
CA TYR A 150 -3.27 -34.37 -12.32
C TYR A 150 -3.61 -35.71 -11.66
N ARG A 151 -4.85 -35.89 -11.22
CA ARG A 151 -5.29 -37.12 -10.57
C ARG A 151 -5.10 -38.33 -11.47
N ASP A 152 -5.57 -38.24 -12.71
CA ASP A 152 -5.58 -39.36 -13.65
C ASP A 152 -4.13 -39.75 -14.02
N LYS A 153 -3.26 -38.77 -14.27
CA LYS A 153 -1.81 -39.00 -14.51
C LYS A 153 -1.09 -39.63 -13.33
N LEU A 154 -1.48 -39.33 -12.10
CA LEU A 154 -0.86 -39.95 -10.93
C LEU A 154 -1.37 -41.38 -10.74
N LEU A 155 -2.67 -41.62 -10.93
CA LEU A 155 -3.25 -42.96 -10.82
C LEU A 155 -2.65 -43.94 -11.84
N GLU A 156 -2.26 -43.48 -13.03
CA GLU A 156 -1.52 -44.30 -14.01
C GLU A 156 -0.12 -44.72 -13.53
N LYS A 157 0.50 -43.97 -12.62
CA LYS A 157 1.86 -44.20 -12.12
C LYS A 157 1.93 -44.97 -10.81
N ILE A 158 0.79 -45.20 -10.16
CA ILE A 158 0.73 -45.92 -8.89
C ILE A 158 0.79 -47.41 -9.20
N ASP A 159 1.97 -48.01 -9.01
CA ASP A 159 2.10 -49.46 -8.87
C ASP A 159 1.23 -49.92 -7.69
N ALA A 160 0.71 -51.15 -7.73
CA ALA A 160 -0.19 -51.75 -6.74
C ALA A 160 0.47 -51.90 -5.34
N VAL A 161 0.70 -50.79 -4.65
CA VAL A 161 1.19 -50.71 -3.28
C VAL A 161 -0.02 -50.72 -2.35
N PRO A 162 -0.22 -51.77 -1.53
CA PRO A 162 -1.45 -51.94 -0.74
C PRO A 162 -1.77 -50.79 0.21
N PHE A 163 -0.76 -50.05 0.68
CA PHE A 163 -0.97 -48.88 1.52
C PHE A 163 -1.59 -47.70 0.76
N ILE A 164 -1.15 -47.44 -0.48
CA ILE A 164 -1.60 -46.31 -1.31
C ILE A 164 -3.10 -46.43 -1.65
N GLU A 165 -3.59 -47.65 -1.84
CA GLU A 165 -5.01 -47.94 -2.10
C GLU A 165 -5.93 -47.50 -0.95
N ARG A 166 -5.40 -47.39 0.28
CA ARG A 166 -6.17 -46.96 1.45
C ARG A 166 -6.37 -45.44 1.51
N LEU A 167 -5.51 -44.68 0.84
CA LEU A 167 -5.54 -43.22 0.86
C LEU A 167 -6.61 -42.69 -0.09
N LYS A 168 -7.42 -41.75 0.41
CA LYS A 168 -8.46 -41.09 -0.38
C LYS A 168 -7.92 -39.83 -1.08
N ILE A 169 -6.95 -39.16 -0.46
CA ILE A 169 -6.39 -37.92 -0.98
C ILE A 169 -5.26 -38.20 -1.96
N THR A 170 -5.44 -37.81 -3.22
CA THR A 170 -4.49 -38.13 -4.30
C THR A 170 -3.14 -37.43 -4.08
N ALA A 171 -3.14 -36.17 -3.64
CA ALA A 171 -1.91 -35.44 -3.32
C ALA A 171 -1.06 -36.12 -2.22
N LEU A 172 -1.67 -36.88 -1.30
CA LEU A 172 -0.95 -37.64 -0.28
C LEU A 172 -0.34 -38.93 -0.84
N LYS A 173 -0.94 -39.53 -1.87
CA LYS A 173 -0.38 -40.70 -2.57
C LYS A 173 0.98 -40.38 -3.17
N GLU A 174 1.10 -39.24 -3.87
CA GLU A 174 2.38 -38.79 -4.42
C GLU A 174 3.41 -38.50 -3.31
N ALA A 175 2.99 -37.84 -2.23
CA ALA A 175 3.87 -37.53 -1.11
C ALA A 175 4.39 -38.80 -0.42
N TYR A 176 3.56 -39.83 -0.27
CA TYR A 176 3.98 -41.14 0.23
C TYR A 176 4.98 -41.82 -0.71
N MET A 177 4.72 -41.83 -2.02
CA MET A 177 5.63 -42.42 -3.00
C MET A 177 7.02 -41.78 -2.95
N ASP A 178 7.13 -40.49 -2.67
CA ASP A 178 8.42 -39.83 -2.50
C ASP A 178 9.06 -40.12 -1.15
N ALA A 179 8.29 -40.04 -0.05
CA ALA A 179 8.80 -40.18 1.30
C ALA A 179 9.17 -41.63 1.67
N SER A 180 8.53 -42.63 1.07
CA SER A 180 8.74 -44.07 1.38
C SER A 180 9.99 -44.67 0.74
N LYS A 181 10.61 -44.01 -0.24
CA LYS A 181 11.77 -44.52 -0.97
C LYS A 181 12.94 -44.81 -0.04
N GLY A 182 13.35 -46.07 0.02
CA GLY A 182 14.54 -46.51 0.76
C GLY A 182 14.38 -46.58 2.28
N LEU A 183 13.15 -46.50 2.80
CA LEU A 183 12.86 -46.63 4.23
C LEU A 183 12.79 -48.09 4.68
N LYS A 184 13.07 -48.34 5.97
CA LYS A 184 12.91 -49.64 6.64
C LYS A 184 11.56 -49.75 7.36
N ASP A 185 11.10 -50.96 7.66
CA ASP A 185 9.77 -51.25 8.23
C ASP A 185 9.37 -50.38 9.43
N GLY A 186 10.29 -50.09 10.37
CA GLY A 186 10.01 -49.24 11.53
C GLY A 186 9.79 -47.75 11.19
N GLU A 187 10.54 -47.24 10.22
CA GLU A 187 10.41 -45.86 9.71
C GLU A 187 9.16 -45.72 8.83
N LEU A 188 8.85 -46.78 8.07
CA LEU A 188 7.67 -46.89 7.23
C LEU A 188 6.39 -46.82 8.09
N ASN A 189 6.31 -47.56 9.19
CA ASN A 189 5.16 -47.54 10.09
C ASN A 189 4.88 -46.14 10.68
N ASN A 190 5.91 -45.38 11.06
CA ASN A 190 5.74 -44.02 11.57
C ASN A 190 5.22 -43.07 10.47
N LEU A 191 5.75 -43.21 9.26
CA LEU A 191 5.31 -42.45 8.08
C LEU A 191 3.84 -42.75 7.73
N GLU A 192 3.49 -44.03 7.63
CA GLU A 192 2.15 -44.50 7.29
C GLU A 192 1.09 -44.00 8.27
N LEU A 193 1.38 -44.04 9.59
CA LEU A 193 0.48 -43.51 10.62
C LEU A 193 0.22 -42.02 10.42
N ALA A 194 1.27 -41.22 10.18
CA ALA A 194 1.11 -39.78 10.03
C ALA A 194 0.37 -39.40 8.74
N ILE A 195 0.60 -40.14 7.65
CA ILE A 195 -0.12 -39.93 6.38
C ILE A 195 -1.58 -40.34 6.50
N LEU A 196 -1.91 -41.44 7.19
CA LEU A 196 -3.30 -41.82 7.46
C LEU A 196 -4.03 -40.76 8.27
N MET A 197 -3.37 -40.16 9.26
CA MET A 197 -3.94 -39.06 10.05
C MET A 197 -4.20 -37.84 9.16
N ALA A 198 -3.26 -37.48 8.27
CA ALA A 198 -3.44 -36.41 7.30
C ALA A 198 -4.61 -36.70 6.33
N ASP A 199 -4.70 -37.94 5.82
CA ASP A 199 -5.72 -38.38 4.88
C ASP A 199 -7.12 -38.31 5.49
N GLU A 200 -7.27 -38.77 6.73
CA GLU A 200 -8.53 -38.70 7.47
C GLU A 200 -8.98 -37.25 7.65
N VAL A 201 -8.09 -36.37 8.13
CA VAL A 201 -8.39 -34.96 8.36
C VAL A 201 -8.79 -34.26 7.06
N LEU A 202 -8.03 -34.43 5.99
CA LEU A 202 -8.27 -33.78 4.70
C LEU A 202 -9.51 -34.34 3.97
N THR A 203 -9.78 -35.63 4.13
CA THR A 203 -11.01 -36.26 3.63
C THR A 203 -12.22 -35.67 4.32
N ASN A 204 -12.20 -35.55 5.65
CA ASN A 204 -13.31 -34.99 6.42
C ASN A 204 -13.63 -33.54 6.03
N MET A 205 -12.66 -32.81 5.48
CA MET A 205 -12.81 -31.44 5.00
C MET A 205 -13.20 -31.33 3.51
N ASN A 206 -13.35 -32.47 2.81
CA ASN A 206 -13.58 -32.54 1.37
C ASN A 206 -12.53 -31.73 0.58
N ALA A 207 -11.24 -31.96 0.89
CA ALA A 207 -10.12 -31.20 0.33
C ALA A 207 -9.63 -31.70 -1.03
N GLU A 208 -10.06 -32.87 -1.50
CA GLU A 208 -9.49 -33.57 -2.66
C GLU A 208 -9.47 -32.72 -3.94
N ASP A 209 -10.61 -32.16 -4.36
CA ASP A 209 -10.69 -31.33 -5.56
C ASP A 209 -9.76 -30.11 -5.48
N LEU A 210 -9.72 -29.43 -4.33
CA LEU A 210 -8.82 -28.30 -4.09
C LEU A 210 -7.35 -28.73 -4.20
N LEU A 211 -6.97 -29.83 -3.56
CA LEU A 211 -5.59 -30.30 -3.53
C LEU A 211 -5.13 -30.80 -4.90
N ASN A 212 -6.02 -31.38 -5.70
CA ASN A 212 -5.73 -31.76 -7.08
C ASN A 212 -5.51 -30.55 -7.97
N LYS A 213 -6.36 -29.52 -7.86
CA LYS A 213 -6.16 -28.24 -8.57
C LYS A 213 -4.85 -27.57 -8.16
N LEU A 214 -4.55 -27.56 -6.86
CA LEU A 214 -3.30 -27.00 -6.36
C LEU A 214 -2.10 -27.78 -6.89
N SER A 215 -2.15 -29.12 -6.83
CA SER A 215 -1.07 -29.98 -7.34
C SER A 215 -0.88 -29.81 -8.85
N ALA A 216 -1.96 -29.71 -9.62
CA ALA A 216 -1.91 -29.41 -11.06
C ALA A 216 -1.24 -28.07 -11.35
N ALA A 217 -1.61 -27.02 -10.60
CA ALA A 217 -1.00 -25.69 -10.74
C ALA A 217 0.49 -25.67 -10.36
N LEU A 218 0.88 -26.46 -9.34
CA LEU A 218 2.27 -26.60 -8.89
C LEU A 218 3.10 -27.55 -9.77
N GLY A 219 2.45 -28.46 -10.48
CA GLY A 219 3.06 -29.57 -11.23
C GLY A 219 3.40 -30.80 -10.38
N ARG A 220 3.20 -30.74 -9.06
CA ARG A 220 3.44 -31.82 -8.09
C ARG A 220 2.65 -31.55 -6.81
N SER A 221 2.48 -32.58 -5.97
CA SER A 221 1.82 -32.43 -4.67
C SER A 221 2.52 -31.38 -3.78
N PRO A 222 1.75 -30.51 -3.10
CA PRO A 222 2.30 -29.53 -2.16
C PRO A 222 2.98 -30.21 -0.96
N PHE A 223 2.65 -31.48 -0.67
CA PHE A 223 3.15 -32.21 0.49
C PHE A 223 4.45 -32.99 0.21
N VAL A 224 4.97 -32.95 -1.02
CA VAL A 224 6.26 -33.57 -1.35
C VAL A 224 7.36 -32.94 -0.49
N GLY A 225 8.07 -33.79 0.26
CA GLY A 225 9.12 -33.39 1.20
C GLY A 225 8.64 -33.11 2.63
N MET A 226 7.35 -32.81 2.86
CA MET A 226 6.81 -32.54 4.20
C MET A 226 6.98 -33.75 5.13
N PHE A 227 6.66 -34.95 4.64
CA PHE A 227 6.65 -36.17 5.45
C PHE A 227 8.03 -36.83 5.64
N LYS A 228 9.10 -36.34 4.99
CA LYS A 228 10.43 -36.95 5.09
C LYS A 228 10.95 -36.97 6.54
N ASP A 229 10.59 -35.96 7.33
CA ASP A 229 11.03 -35.82 8.72
C ASP A 229 10.21 -36.64 9.73
N TYR A 230 9.12 -37.29 9.29
CA TYR A 230 8.22 -38.03 10.18
C TYR A 230 8.65 -39.48 10.45
N THR A 231 9.70 -39.92 9.77
CA THR A 231 10.27 -41.26 9.87
C THR A 231 10.92 -41.53 11.24
N LYS A 232 11.47 -40.48 11.88
CA LYS A 232 12.27 -40.58 13.11
C LYS A 232 11.45 -40.71 14.39
N ARG A 233 10.22 -40.18 14.43
CA ARG A 233 9.35 -40.23 15.61
C ARG A 233 7.88 -40.18 15.21
N ARG A 234 7.04 -40.85 15.98
CA ARG A 234 5.58 -40.76 15.84
C ARG A 234 5.12 -39.33 16.09
N GLN A 235 4.38 -38.77 15.14
CA GLN A 235 3.78 -37.44 15.27
C GLN A 235 2.41 -37.55 15.94
N ASN A 236 2.02 -36.50 16.66
CA ASN A 236 0.65 -36.34 17.10
C ASN A 236 -0.17 -35.61 16.02
N GLU A 237 -1.49 -35.70 16.11
CA GLU A 237 -2.37 -35.17 15.06
C GLU A 237 -2.28 -33.65 14.91
N GLN A 238 -2.16 -32.95 16.04
CA GLN A 238 -2.05 -31.49 16.05
C GLN A 238 -0.82 -31.03 15.27
N GLN A 239 0.33 -31.70 15.44
CA GLN A 239 1.55 -31.40 14.69
C GLN A 239 1.36 -31.64 13.19
N VAL A 240 0.72 -32.76 12.81
CA VAL A 240 0.41 -33.06 11.40
C VAL A 240 -0.45 -31.96 10.79
N ILE A 241 -1.48 -31.50 11.51
CA ILE A 241 -2.35 -30.39 11.05
C ILE A 241 -1.58 -29.08 10.91
N HIS A 242 -0.70 -28.75 11.86
CA HIS A 242 0.12 -27.54 11.80
C HIS A 242 1.06 -27.56 10.59
N ASP A 243 1.70 -28.70 10.31
CA ASP A 243 2.61 -28.84 9.19
C ASP A 243 1.87 -28.81 7.84
N ILE A 244 0.64 -29.37 7.77
CA ILE A 244 -0.25 -29.21 6.60
C ILE A 244 -0.59 -27.73 6.39
N LEU A 245 -1.04 -27.02 7.44
CA LEU A 245 -1.35 -25.59 7.38
C LEU A 245 -0.16 -24.78 6.86
N ASP A 246 1.02 -25.01 7.42
CA ASP A 246 2.24 -24.27 7.04
C ASP A 246 2.66 -24.58 5.61
N THR A 247 2.54 -25.85 5.21
CA THR A 247 2.85 -26.31 3.85
C THR A 247 1.92 -25.65 2.82
N LEU A 248 0.62 -25.64 3.08
CA LEU A 248 -0.35 -24.96 2.22
C LEU A 248 -0.07 -23.45 2.18
N LEU A 249 0.10 -22.79 3.32
CA LEU A 249 0.32 -21.34 3.35
C LEU A 249 1.61 -20.88 2.68
N ARG A 250 2.67 -21.71 2.67
CA ARG A 250 3.90 -21.44 1.90
C ARG A 250 3.67 -21.37 0.40
N THR A 251 2.61 -22.00 -0.12
CA THR A 251 2.21 -21.90 -1.53
C THR A 251 1.44 -20.61 -1.85
N ASN A 252 1.21 -19.73 -0.86
CA ASN A 252 0.42 -18.49 -0.98
C ASN A 252 -1.07 -18.71 -1.34
N VAL A 253 -1.62 -19.92 -1.20
CA VAL A 253 -3.03 -20.21 -1.53
C VAL A 253 -4.03 -19.37 -0.74
N GLY A 254 -3.69 -18.98 0.49
CA GLY A 254 -4.52 -18.09 1.32
C GLY A 254 -4.46 -16.61 0.92
N CYS A 255 -3.62 -16.22 -0.05
CA CYS A 255 -3.54 -14.85 -0.54
C CYS A 255 -4.35 -14.70 -1.83
N ALA A 256 -5.57 -14.18 -1.72
CA ALA A 256 -6.42 -13.83 -2.87
C ALA A 256 -7.42 -12.71 -2.51
N VAL A 257 -8.29 -12.36 -3.44
CA VAL A 257 -9.53 -11.61 -3.16
C VAL A 257 -10.66 -12.61 -3.08
N PHE A 258 -11.32 -12.66 -1.93
CA PHE A 258 -12.36 -13.63 -1.64
C PHE A 258 -13.77 -13.02 -1.71
N SER A 259 -14.77 -13.83 -2.03
CA SER A 259 -16.17 -13.41 -2.05
C SER A 259 -16.67 -13.14 -0.63
N GLN A 260 -17.51 -12.13 -0.46
CA GLN A 260 -18.00 -11.77 0.87
C GLN A 260 -18.74 -12.92 1.56
N GLN A 261 -19.57 -13.64 0.81
CA GLN A 261 -20.38 -14.74 1.33
C GLN A 261 -19.52 -15.86 1.95
N VAL A 262 -18.46 -16.28 1.26
CA VAL A 262 -17.56 -17.32 1.76
C VAL A 262 -16.74 -16.81 2.94
N CYS A 263 -16.31 -15.55 2.92
CA CYS A 263 -15.60 -14.95 4.05
C CYS A 263 -16.45 -14.91 5.32
N ASP A 264 -17.74 -14.60 5.22
CA ASP A 264 -18.65 -14.58 6.38
C ASP A 264 -18.87 -16.00 6.95
N GLU A 265 -18.93 -17.01 6.10
CA GLU A 265 -18.99 -18.42 6.51
C GLU A 265 -17.68 -18.84 7.22
N VAL A 266 -16.54 -18.58 6.59
CA VAL A 266 -15.21 -18.93 7.12
C VAL A 266 -14.97 -18.21 8.45
N TYR A 267 -15.33 -16.92 8.55
CA TYR A 267 -15.15 -16.16 9.79
C TYR A 267 -15.95 -16.77 10.95
N LYS A 268 -17.18 -17.25 10.70
CA LYS A 268 -17.98 -17.97 11.71
C LYS A 268 -17.39 -19.33 12.08
N GLY A 269 -16.61 -19.94 11.19
CA GLY A 269 -15.87 -21.17 11.46
C GLY A 269 -14.56 -20.98 12.23
N LEU A 270 -14.02 -19.77 12.31
CA LEU A 270 -12.76 -19.52 13.03
C LEU A 270 -12.92 -19.77 14.54
N PRO A 271 -11.86 -20.24 15.24
CA PRO A 271 -11.88 -20.37 16.69
C PRO A 271 -12.26 -19.06 17.39
N ALA A 272 -12.93 -19.16 18.54
CA ALA A 272 -13.46 -18.00 19.24
C ALA A 272 -12.37 -16.97 19.61
N ASP A 273 -11.21 -17.45 20.05
CA ASP A 273 -10.10 -16.56 20.44
C ASP A 273 -9.42 -15.91 19.23
N VAL A 274 -9.40 -16.58 18.08
CA VAL A 274 -8.96 -16.00 16.80
C VAL A 274 -9.88 -14.87 16.36
N ARG A 275 -11.21 -15.05 16.50
CA ARG A 275 -12.17 -13.98 16.23
C ARG A 275 -12.00 -12.81 17.19
N LYS A 276 -11.83 -13.06 18.49
CA LYS A 276 -11.60 -12.01 19.50
C LYS A 276 -10.34 -11.20 19.23
N ALA A 277 -9.29 -11.85 18.74
CA ALA A 277 -8.03 -11.22 18.33
C ALA A 277 -8.15 -10.36 17.04
N GLY A 278 -9.33 -10.31 16.42
CA GLY A 278 -9.62 -9.44 15.28
C GLY A 278 -9.05 -9.93 13.95
N VAL A 279 -8.71 -11.21 13.82
CA VAL A 279 -8.19 -11.75 12.55
C VAL A 279 -9.21 -11.53 11.43
N ASN A 280 -8.72 -11.06 10.29
CA ASN A 280 -9.54 -10.58 9.18
C ASN A 280 -9.40 -11.48 7.94
N ILE A 281 -10.29 -11.37 6.96
CA ILE A 281 -10.25 -12.12 5.70
C ILE A 281 -10.42 -11.14 4.53
N PRO A 282 -9.51 -11.10 3.54
CA PRO A 282 -9.52 -10.07 2.49
C PRO A 282 -10.65 -10.33 1.48
N ASN A 283 -11.83 -9.75 1.74
CA ASN A 283 -13.00 -9.91 0.88
C ASN A 283 -13.21 -8.73 -0.09
N GLU A 284 -13.96 -8.96 -1.16
CA GLU A 284 -14.26 -7.97 -2.22
C GLU A 284 -14.95 -6.70 -1.70
N ALA A 285 -15.83 -6.81 -0.69
CA ALA A 285 -16.56 -5.67 -0.15
C ALA A 285 -15.61 -4.68 0.53
N PHE A 286 -14.54 -5.17 1.18
CA PHE A 286 -13.51 -4.32 1.76
C PHE A 286 -12.73 -3.55 0.71
N TYR A 287 -12.37 -4.19 -0.41
CA TYR A 287 -11.70 -3.50 -1.52
C TYR A 287 -12.59 -2.40 -2.10
N ARG A 288 -13.89 -2.69 -2.33
CA ARG A 288 -14.85 -1.71 -2.85
C ARG A 288 -15.09 -0.56 -1.87
N GLN A 289 -15.28 -0.85 -0.58
CA GLN A 289 -15.49 0.17 0.45
C GLN A 289 -14.25 1.06 0.56
N MET A 290 -13.06 0.47 0.65
CA MET A 290 -11.82 1.24 0.75
C MET A 290 -11.59 2.10 -0.50
N GLY A 291 -11.88 1.58 -1.69
CA GLY A 291 -11.83 2.35 -2.93
C GLY A 291 -12.73 3.59 -2.91
N ARG A 292 -13.96 3.46 -2.42
CA ARG A 292 -14.91 4.59 -2.28
C ARG A 292 -14.43 5.61 -1.24
N ASN A 293 -14.06 5.15 -0.05
CA ASN A 293 -13.63 6.05 1.03
C ASN A 293 -12.39 6.87 0.61
N LEU A 294 -11.42 6.25 -0.07
CA LEU A 294 -10.22 6.95 -0.55
C LEU A 294 -10.54 8.00 -1.62
N GLU A 295 -11.57 7.80 -2.43
CA GLU A 295 -12.03 8.81 -3.39
C GLU A 295 -12.65 10.02 -2.68
N SER A 296 -13.52 9.79 -1.70
CA SER A 296 -14.09 10.85 -0.87
C SER A 296 -13.00 11.61 -0.10
N PHE A 297 -12.05 10.90 0.51
CA PHE A 297 -10.93 11.52 1.21
C PHE A 297 -10.05 12.35 0.29
N SER A 298 -9.74 11.88 -0.94
CA SER A 298 -8.97 12.68 -1.89
C SER A 298 -9.68 13.98 -2.25
N ALA A 299 -11.00 13.94 -2.46
CA ALA A 299 -11.81 15.13 -2.74
C ALA A 299 -11.79 16.13 -1.58
N GLY A 300 -12.00 15.64 -0.34
CA GLY A 300 -11.92 16.47 0.87
C GLY A 300 -10.53 17.07 1.08
N LEU A 301 -9.47 16.29 0.88
CA LEU A 301 -8.08 16.76 0.99
C LEU A 301 -7.73 17.80 -0.07
N LYS A 302 -8.29 17.71 -1.29
CA LYS A 302 -8.11 18.74 -2.32
C LYS A 302 -8.76 20.06 -1.92
N ARG A 303 -9.97 20.01 -1.37
CA ARG A 303 -10.66 21.20 -0.82
C ARG A 303 -9.84 21.81 0.31
N LEU A 304 -9.38 20.99 1.26
CA LEU A 304 -8.54 21.46 2.36
C LEU A 304 -7.25 22.12 1.86
N GLU A 305 -6.54 21.49 0.90
CA GLU A 305 -5.33 22.07 0.33
C GLU A 305 -5.61 23.43 -0.34
N GLN A 306 -6.73 23.56 -1.07
CA GLN A 306 -7.09 24.82 -1.70
C GLN A 306 -7.36 25.90 -0.65
N SER A 307 -8.16 25.60 0.38
CA SER A 307 -8.48 26.57 1.42
C SER A 307 -7.24 26.98 2.24
N LEU A 308 -6.28 26.07 2.45
CA LEU A 308 -4.99 26.42 3.08
C LEU A 308 -4.13 27.34 2.19
N LYS A 309 -4.21 27.21 0.85
CA LYS A 309 -3.52 28.14 -0.07
C LYS A 309 -4.17 29.52 -0.06
N ASP A 310 -5.50 29.57 -0.08
CA ASP A 310 -6.25 30.82 -0.04
C ASP A 310 -5.92 31.58 1.24
N LEU A 311 -5.95 30.88 2.37
CA LEU A 311 -5.53 31.38 3.67
C LEU A 311 -4.11 31.95 3.66
N LYS A 312 -3.16 31.20 3.08
CA LYS A 312 -1.78 31.66 2.99
C LYS A 312 -1.64 32.93 2.15
N THR A 313 -2.44 33.05 1.09
CA THR A 313 -2.47 34.19 0.17
C THR A 313 -3.07 35.41 0.85
N TYR A 314 -4.11 35.26 1.66
CA TYR A 314 -4.74 36.38 2.35
C TYR A 314 -3.92 36.90 3.53
N TYR A 315 -3.24 36.02 4.29
CA TYR A 315 -2.53 36.42 5.51
C TYR A 315 -1.03 36.69 5.37
N PHE A 316 -0.35 36.05 4.41
CA PHE A 316 1.12 36.11 4.30
C PHE A 316 1.61 36.73 2.99
N SER A 317 0.73 37.34 2.20
CA SER A 317 1.09 38.09 0.98
C SER A 317 1.73 39.45 1.27
N GLY A 318 1.65 39.94 2.51
CA GLY A 318 2.18 41.26 2.89
C GLY A 318 1.32 42.44 2.41
N ASP A 319 0.20 42.17 1.75
CA ASP A 319 -0.77 43.18 1.32
C ASP A 319 -1.66 43.58 2.51
N ARG A 320 -1.57 44.84 2.94
CA ARG A 320 -2.34 45.38 4.08
C ARG A 320 -3.84 45.54 3.79
N THR A 321 -4.26 45.30 2.54
CA THR A 321 -5.67 45.34 2.13
C THR A 321 -6.34 43.96 2.18
N LEU A 322 -5.57 42.88 2.33
CA LEU A 322 -6.03 41.50 2.51
C LEU A 322 -5.90 41.09 3.99
N GLY A 323 -6.85 40.31 4.51
CA GLY A 323 -6.92 39.85 5.91
C GLY A 323 -8.01 40.53 6.76
N THR A 324 -9.08 41.02 6.13
CA THR A 324 -10.28 41.55 6.80
C THR A 324 -11.10 40.44 7.49
N ASP A 325 -11.97 40.79 8.43
CA ASP A 325 -12.88 39.83 9.09
C ASP A 325 -13.68 38.97 8.09
N GLN A 326 -14.01 39.53 6.92
CA GLN A 326 -14.71 38.83 5.85
C GLN A 326 -13.86 37.75 5.18
N GLU A 327 -12.58 38.02 4.89
CA GLU A 327 -11.67 37.05 4.26
C GLU A 327 -11.26 35.94 5.24
N ASN A 328 -11.14 36.29 6.53
CA ASN A 328 -10.93 35.33 7.62
C ASN A 328 -12.09 34.36 7.69
N ARG A 329 -13.32 34.88 7.62
CA ARG A 329 -14.54 34.10 7.63
C ARG A 329 -14.65 33.19 6.41
N ILE A 330 -14.38 33.70 5.20
CA ILE A 330 -14.40 32.89 3.96
C ILE A 330 -13.40 31.73 4.03
N SER A 331 -12.17 32.01 4.49
CA SER A 331 -11.12 30.99 4.62
C SER A 331 -11.47 29.95 5.69
N ALA A 332 -12.02 30.40 6.83
CA ALA A 332 -12.48 29.53 7.90
C ALA A 332 -13.64 28.64 7.44
N THR A 333 -14.64 29.20 6.74
CA THR A 333 -15.75 28.44 6.16
C THR A 333 -15.24 27.34 5.24
N GLY A 334 -14.29 27.63 4.33
CA GLY A 334 -13.75 26.64 3.40
C GLY A 334 -13.05 25.47 4.09
N ILE A 335 -12.25 25.75 5.11
CA ILE A 335 -11.56 24.70 5.89
C ILE A 335 -12.55 23.92 6.76
N VAL A 336 -13.54 24.58 7.41
CA VAL A 336 -14.59 23.89 8.18
C VAL A 336 -15.43 22.97 7.29
N GLN A 337 -15.79 23.40 6.08
CA GLN A 337 -16.49 22.55 5.12
C GLN A 337 -15.63 21.37 4.66
N ALA A 338 -14.33 21.58 4.44
CA ALA A 338 -13.41 20.50 4.10
C ALA A 338 -13.28 19.48 5.24
N LEU A 339 -13.17 19.97 6.49
CA LEU A 339 -13.17 19.12 7.68
C LEU A 339 -14.48 18.36 7.86
N ALA A 340 -15.63 19.02 7.69
CA ALA A 340 -16.94 18.39 7.78
C ALA A 340 -17.06 17.19 6.84
N LEU A 341 -16.57 17.33 5.60
CA LEU A 341 -16.54 16.23 4.63
C LEU A 341 -15.61 15.10 5.06
N LEU A 342 -14.37 15.43 5.45
CA LEU A 342 -13.39 14.42 5.87
C LEU A 342 -13.83 13.66 7.13
N ASN A 343 -14.31 14.40 8.12
CA ASN A 343 -14.81 13.87 9.38
C ASN A 343 -16.12 13.11 9.20
N GLY A 344 -16.99 13.56 8.30
CA GLY A 344 -18.21 12.84 7.95
C GLY A 344 -17.93 11.46 7.36
N GLU A 345 -16.97 11.38 6.44
CA GLU A 345 -16.53 10.10 5.87
C GLU A 345 -15.89 9.19 6.92
N ILE A 346 -15.13 9.76 7.86
CA ILE A 346 -14.58 9.03 9.02
C ILE A 346 -15.71 8.47 9.89
N GLU A 347 -16.68 9.31 10.29
CA GLU A 347 -17.82 8.92 11.14
C GLU A 347 -18.66 7.81 10.49
N ILE A 348 -18.95 7.91 9.19
CA ILE A 348 -19.73 6.90 8.45
C ILE A 348 -18.95 5.60 8.28
N ALA A 349 -17.64 5.69 8.06
CA ALA A 349 -16.81 4.51 7.79
C ALA A 349 -16.34 3.77 9.06
N LEU A 350 -16.28 4.46 10.21
CA LEU A 350 -15.88 3.85 11.47
C LEU A 350 -16.97 2.94 12.01
N THR A 351 -16.61 1.70 12.28
CA THR A 351 -17.50 0.72 12.93
C THR A 351 -16.84 0.24 14.21
N ASP A 352 -17.60 0.19 15.31
CA ASP A 352 -17.15 -0.44 16.55
C ASP A 352 -16.98 -1.94 16.31
N PHE A 353 -15.82 -2.48 16.65
CA PHE A 353 -15.53 -3.91 16.57
C PHE A 353 -16.58 -4.76 17.30
N ALA A 354 -17.11 -4.30 18.43
CA ALA A 354 -18.15 -5.02 19.16
C ALA A 354 -19.47 -5.15 18.38
N SER A 355 -19.69 -4.30 17.37
CA SER A 355 -20.87 -4.30 16.51
C SER A 355 -20.69 -5.12 15.22
N CYS A 356 -19.46 -5.56 14.91
CA CYS A 356 -19.18 -6.38 13.74
C CYS A 356 -19.83 -7.77 13.85
N ARG A 357 -20.71 -8.11 12.90
CA ARG A 357 -21.39 -9.43 12.83
C ARG A 357 -20.70 -10.47 11.94
N GLY A 358 -19.60 -10.09 11.31
CA GLY A 358 -18.78 -10.89 10.40
C GLY A 358 -17.32 -10.48 10.50
N ALA A 359 -16.54 -10.74 9.45
CA ALA A 359 -15.14 -10.32 9.41
C ALA A 359 -15.01 -8.80 9.70
N PRO A 360 -14.10 -8.38 10.59
CA PRO A 360 -13.98 -6.98 10.98
C PRO A 360 -13.63 -6.11 9.77
N LEU A 361 -14.06 -4.85 9.76
CA LEU A 361 -13.63 -3.93 8.71
C LEU A 361 -12.11 -3.70 8.77
N PRO A 362 -11.45 -3.33 7.66
CA PRO A 362 -10.02 -3.04 7.66
C PRO A 362 -9.62 -1.88 8.59
N THR A 363 -10.56 -1.01 8.96
CA THR A 363 -10.38 0.03 9.97
C THR A 363 -11.60 0.02 10.88
N ILE A 364 -11.36 -0.13 12.17
CA ILE A 364 -12.38 -0.30 13.22
C ILE A 364 -12.06 0.56 14.41
N MET A 365 -13.08 0.87 15.19
CA MET A 365 -12.93 1.47 16.50
C MET A 365 -12.95 0.38 17.57
N VAL A 366 -12.03 0.43 18.52
CA VAL A 366 -11.98 -0.48 19.67
C VAL A 366 -11.70 0.26 20.96
N LYS A 367 -12.13 -0.32 22.07
CA LYS A 367 -11.70 0.14 23.40
C LYS A 367 -10.20 -0.11 23.57
N SER A 368 -9.54 0.78 24.30
CA SER A 368 -8.08 0.80 24.46
C SER A 368 -7.48 -0.43 25.16
N ASP A 369 -8.30 -1.27 25.78
CA ASP A 369 -7.92 -2.46 26.53
C ASP A 369 -7.91 -3.76 25.70
N ARG A 370 -8.23 -3.68 24.39
CA ARG A 370 -8.24 -4.86 23.51
C ARG A 370 -6.95 -5.02 22.74
N ASP A 371 -6.36 -6.22 22.85
CA ASP A 371 -5.24 -6.65 22.03
C ASP A 371 -5.73 -7.26 20.71
N LEU A 372 -5.32 -6.64 19.59
CA LEU A 372 -5.64 -7.10 18.24
C LEU A 372 -4.37 -7.51 17.51
N ILE A 373 -4.41 -8.68 16.85
CA ILE A 373 -3.22 -9.23 16.18
C ILE A 373 -2.99 -8.56 14.83
N GLY A 374 -1.81 -7.95 14.67
CA GLY A 374 -1.37 -7.38 13.39
C GLY A 374 -2.05 -6.06 13.02
N TYR A 375 -2.67 -5.37 13.99
CA TYR A 375 -3.24 -4.04 13.81
C TYR A 375 -2.24 -2.94 14.22
N SER A 376 -2.31 -1.82 13.53
CA SER A 376 -1.74 -0.56 14.00
C SER A 376 -2.83 0.24 14.72
N SER A 377 -2.51 0.85 15.85
CA SER A 377 -3.46 1.59 16.66
C SER A 377 -3.13 3.08 16.72
N ARG A 378 -4.17 3.89 16.86
CA ARG A 378 -4.06 5.33 17.10
C ARG A 378 -5.17 5.78 18.04
N GLU A 379 -4.81 6.64 18.98
CA GLU A 379 -5.79 7.23 19.90
C GLU A 379 -6.82 8.08 19.13
N PHE A 380 -8.10 7.83 19.40
CA PHE A 380 -9.22 8.60 18.85
C PHE A 380 -9.81 9.56 19.90
N GLY A 381 -9.71 9.20 21.18
CA GLY A 381 -10.23 9.95 22.33
C GLY A 381 -11.26 9.14 23.12
N ASN A 382 -11.64 9.61 24.32
CA ASN A 382 -12.68 9.00 25.16
C ASN A 382 -12.49 7.49 25.45
N GLY A 383 -11.23 7.03 25.57
CA GLY A 383 -10.91 5.61 25.82
C GLY A 383 -11.03 4.70 24.59
N PHE A 384 -11.22 5.27 23.40
CA PHE A 384 -11.24 4.54 22.13
C PHE A 384 -9.97 4.77 21.32
N ILE A 385 -9.57 3.71 20.62
CA ILE A 385 -8.51 3.72 19.61
C ILE A 385 -9.11 3.32 18.27
N ILE A 386 -8.59 3.91 17.21
CA ILE A 386 -8.78 3.40 15.84
C ILE A 386 -7.70 2.35 15.59
N ALA A 387 -8.13 1.15 15.24
CA ALA A 387 -7.27 0.06 14.85
C ALA A 387 -7.38 -0.18 13.34
N SER A 388 -6.23 -0.21 12.67
CA SER A 388 -6.09 -0.43 11.23
C SER A 388 -5.37 -1.72 10.95
N ALA A 389 -6.04 -2.60 10.21
CA ALA A 389 -5.58 -3.92 9.81
C ALA A 389 -4.29 -3.83 8.99
N GLY A 390 -3.19 -4.35 9.54
CA GLY A 390 -1.94 -4.54 8.81
C GLY A 390 -1.96 -5.83 7.99
N VAL A 391 -0.90 -6.11 7.22
CA VAL A 391 -0.85 -7.33 6.39
C VAL A 391 -0.97 -8.60 7.23
N ASN A 392 -0.43 -8.56 8.45
CA ASN A 392 -0.39 -9.70 9.35
C ASN A 392 -1.68 -9.90 10.17
N SER A 393 -2.68 -9.02 10.03
CA SER A 393 -4.00 -9.26 10.63
C SER A 393 -4.89 -10.13 9.75
N TYR A 394 -4.50 -10.41 8.50
CA TYR A 394 -5.29 -11.18 7.56
C TYR A 394 -4.92 -12.67 7.61
N PHE A 395 -5.96 -13.49 7.76
CA PHE A 395 -5.89 -14.94 7.62
C PHE A 395 -5.45 -15.33 6.21
N GLY A 396 -4.74 -16.45 6.10
CA GLY A 396 -4.25 -16.95 4.81
C GLY A 396 -2.80 -16.57 4.49
N SER A 397 -2.04 -16.06 5.47
CA SER A 397 -0.58 -15.90 5.37
C SER A 397 0.16 -16.69 6.46
N ALA A 398 1.34 -17.22 6.12
CA ALA A 398 2.18 -17.94 7.08
C ALA A 398 2.58 -17.05 8.28
N ALA A 399 2.86 -15.76 8.03
CA ALA A 399 3.21 -14.81 9.09
C ALA A 399 2.06 -14.59 10.09
N ASN A 400 0.81 -14.50 9.62
CA ASN A 400 -0.34 -14.39 10.51
C ASN A 400 -0.50 -15.66 11.37
N MET A 401 -0.33 -16.85 10.78
CA MET A 401 -0.37 -18.11 11.55
C MET A 401 0.72 -18.19 12.62
N GLU A 402 1.94 -17.76 12.30
CA GLU A 402 3.05 -17.76 13.26
C GLU A 402 2.77 -16.83 14.44
N ILE A 403 2.33 -15.59 14.19
CA ILE A 403 1.97 -14.65 15.25
C ILE A 403 0.81 -15.20 16.09
N MET A 404 -0.22 -15.77 15.44
CA MET A 404 -1.33 -16.39 16.14
C MET A 404 -0.89 -17.51 17.08
N ARG A 405 0.09 -18.34 16.70
CA ARG A 405 0.63 -19.40 17.57
C ARG A 405 1.48 -18.86 18.73
N GLN A 406 2.06 -17.67 18.57
CA GLN A 406 2.84 -17.01 19.63
C GLN A 406 1.92 -16.34 20.66
N GLU A 407 0.85 -15.71 20.19
CA GLU A 407 -0.05 -14.89 21.01
C GLU A 407 -1.28 -15.67 21.54
N LEU A 408 -1.67 -16.76 20.88
CA LEU A 408 -2.84 -17.56 21.24
C LEU A 408 -2.47 -19.01 21.57
N SER A 409 -3.26 -19.64 22.42
CA SER A 409 -3.14 -21.06 22.73
C SER A 409 -4.16 -21.86 21.93
N PHE A 410 -3.68 -22.80 21.09
CA PHE A 410 -4.55 -23.63 20.25
C PHE A 410 -4.70 -25.05 20.80
N THR A 411 -5.96 -25.48 20.93
CA THR A 411 -6.29 -26.89 21.10
C THR A 411 -6.19 -27.63 19.77
N SER A 412 -6.20 -28.97 19.80
CA SER A 412 -6.29 -29.78 18.58
C SER A 412 -7.56 -29.49 17.76
N GLY A 413 -8.67 -29.18 18.44
CA GLY A 413 -9.92 -28.74 17.81
C GLY A 413 -9.74 -27.43 17.04
N ASP A 414 -9.11 -26.43 17.66
CA ASP A 414 -8.87 -25.13 17.03
C ASP A 414 -7.98 -25.27 15.78
N SER A 415 -6.95 -26.12 15.85
CA SER A 415 -6.09 -26.39 14.68
C SER A 415 -6.87 -27.03 13.52
N ARG A 416 -7.81 -27.96 13.82
CA ARG A 416 -8.70 -28.54 12.79
C ARG A 416 -9.63 -27.48 12.20
N GLU A 417 -10.22 -26.61 13.03
CA GLU A 417 -11.09 -25.53 12.58
C GLU A 417 -10.34 -24.54 11.67
N LEU A 418 -9.11 -24.17 12.02
CA LEU A 418 -8.27 -23.31 11.20
C LEU A 418 -7.94 -23.92 9.83
N LEU A 419 -7.62 -25.21 9.79
CA LEU A 419 -7.38 -25.91 8.52
C LEU A 419 -8.65 -26.01 7.67
N ALA A 420 -9.80 -26.33 8.29
CA ALA A 420 -11.08 -26.35 7.60
C ALA A 420 -11.44 -24.97 7.03
N CYS A 421 -11.20 -23.90 7.79
CA CYS A 421 -11.40 -22.52 7.35
C CYS A 421 -10.53 -22.19 6.12
N LEU A 422 -9.25 -22.56 6.13
CA LEU A 422 -8.36 -22.34 4.99
C LEU A 422 -8.84 -23.11 3.74
N ILE A 423 -9.19 -24.38 3.89
CA ILE A 423 -9.66 -25.22 2.78
C ILE A 423 -10.94 -24.65 2.18
N THR A 424 -11.93 -24.32 3.01
CA THR A 424 -13.21 -23.73 2.56
C THR A 424 -12.98 -22.40 1.84
N LEU A 425 -12.12 -21.54 2.41
CA LEU A 425 -11.79 -20.24 1.84
C LEU A 425 -11.17 -20.35 0.44
N VAL A 426 -10.20 -21.24 0.26
CA VAL A 426 -9.49 -21.37 -1.02
C VAL A 426 -10.32 -22.14 -2.04
N ARG A 427 -11.03 -23.20 -1.64
CA ARG A 427 -11.84 -24.05 -2.53
C ARG A 427 -12.93 -23.26 -3.24
N SER A 428 -13.59 -22.34 -2.54
CA SER A 428 -14.81 -21.71 -3.03
C SER A 428 -14.82 -20.19 -2.94
N GLY A 429 -13.83 -19.59 -2.27
CA GLY A 429 -13.85 -18.16 -1.99
C GLY A 429 -13.21 -17.29 -3.07
N ILE A 430 -12.27 -17.77 -3.88
CA ILE A 430 -11.53 -16.90 -4.83
C ILE A 430 -12.50 -16.31 -5.86
N THR A 431 -12.58 -14.99 -5.91
CA THR A 431 -13.49 -14.29 -6.83
C THR A 431 -13.06 -14.44 -8.29
N LYS A 432 -14.01 -14.43 -9.22
CA LYS A 432 -13.73 -14.51 -10.68
C LYS A 432 -13.36 -13.17 -11.32
N GLY A 433 -13.53 -12.04 -10.64
CA GLY A 433 -13.15 -10.73 -11.17
C GLY A 433 -13.68 -9.55 -10.35
N PRO A 434 -12.87 -8.89 -9.53
CA PRO A 434 -13.26 -7.71 -8.80
C PRO A 434 -12.78 -6.46 -9.57
N ALA A 435 -13.70 -5.89 -10.35
CA ALA A 435 -13.47 -4.66 -11.13
C ALA A 435 -13.00 -3.46 -10.26
N ASP A 436 -13.27 -3.50 -8.95
CA ASP A 436 -13.02 -2.40 -8.01
C ASP A 436 -11.74 -2.57 -7.16
N THR A 437 -10.81 -3.43 -7.57
CA THR A 437 -9.55 -3.69 -6.80
C THR A 437 -8.39 -2.77 -7.15
N SER A 438 -8.62 -1.71 -7.94
CA SER A 438 -7.59 -0.72 -8.28
C SER A 438 -7.20 0.10 -7.04
N LEU A 439 -6.35 -0.47 -6.21
CA LEU A 439 -5.79 0.17 -5.03
C LEU A 439 -4.64 1.12 -5.37
N ASP A 440 -4.31 1.37 -6.64
CA ASP A 440 -3.23 2.32 -7.01
C ASP A 440 -3.56 3.77 -6.63
N ARG A 441 -4.85 4.09 -6.41
CA ARG A 441 -5.31 5.35 -5.81
C ARG A 441 -4.74 5.56 -4.39
N PHE A 442 -4.42 4.49 -3.67
CA PHE A 442 -3.88 4.53 -2.31
C PHE A 442 -2.60 5.37 -2.21
N LYS A 443 -1.60 5.12 -3.08
CA LYS A 443 -0.31 5.83 -3.04
C LYS A 443 -0.44 7.32 -3.34
N VAL A 444 -1.47 7.70 -4.11
CA VAL A 444 -1.79 9.09 -4.42
C VAL A 444 -2.32 9.78 -3.17
N VAL A 445 -3.30 9.17 -2.51
CA VAL A 445 -3.94 9.70 -1.30
C VAL A 445 -2.94 9.74 -0.14
N GLU A 446 -2.11 8.72 0.03
CA GLU A 446 -1.06 8.68 1.06
C GLU A 446 -0.09 9.86 0.92
N LYS A 447 0.44 10.11 -0.28
CA LYS A 447 1.30 11.28 -0.54
C LYS A 447 0.57 12.61 -0.33
N GLN A 448 -0.71 12.67 -0.67
CA GLN A 448 -1.53 13.86 -0.46
C GLN A 448 -1.70 14.14 1.05
N ILE A 449 -1.95 13.11 1.86
CA ILE A 449 -2.02 13.18 3.32
C ILE A 449 -0.69 13.68 3.88
N GLU A 450 0.44 13.07 3.52
CA GLU A 450 1.77 13.47 4.01
C GLU A 450 2.05 14.95 3.75
N LYS A 451 1.71 15.42 2.55
CA LYS A 451 1.87 16.83 2.17
C LYS A 451 0.99 17.75 3.00
N VAL A 452 -0.31 17.44 3.16
CA VAL A 452 -1.25 18.26 3.93
C VAL A 452 -0.85 18.28 5.42
N VAL A 453 -0.51 17.14 6.00
CA VAL A 453 -0.04 17.03 7.39
C VAL A 453 1.22 17.86 7.61
N SER A 454 2.19 17.79 6.69
CA SER A 454 3.41 18.60 6.77
C SER A 454 3.10 20.10 6.80
N GLN A 455 2.22 20.57 5.90
CA GLN A 455 1.78 21.97 5.86
C GLN A 455 1.09 22.39 7.16
N LEU A 456 0.22 21.56 7.71
CA LEU A 456 -0.49 21.85 8.96
C LEU A 456 0.45 21.90 10.17
N LYS A 457 1.44 21.00 10.23
CA LYS A 457 2.48 21.03 11.28
C LYS A 457 3.33 22.30 11.20
N ASP A 458 3.65 22.76 9.99
CA ASP A 458 4.36 24.03 9.81
C ASP A 458 3.51 25.24 10.21
N MET A 459 2.21 25.25 9.88
CA MET A 459 1.28 26.30 10.33
C MET A 459 1.12 26.32 11.84
N SER A 460 0.99 25.14 12.47
CA SER A 460 0.95 25.03 13.94
C SER A 460 2.22 25.62 14.57
N ARG A 461 3.41 25.28 14.06
CA ARG A 461 4.67 25.87 14.54
C ARG A 461 4.71 27.39 14.38
N GLN A 462 4.23 27.92 13.24
CA GLN A 462 4.20 29.36 13.00
C GLN A 462 3.22 30.07 13.93
N SER A 463 2.03 29.51 14.17
CA SER A 463 1.04 30.07 15.11
C SER A 463 1.61 30.23 16.53
N ARG A 464 2.51 29.31 16.94
CA ARG A 464 3.17 29.30 18.25
C ARG A 464 4.44 30.16 18.33
N SER A 465 4.96 30.63 17.18
CA SER A 465 6.25 31.34 17.11
C SER A 465 6.20 32.78 17.63
N GLY A 466 5.01 33.32 17.90
CA GLY A 466 4.81 34.70 18.33
C GLY A 466 4.82 35.73 17.19
N MET A 467 5.23 35.34 15.99
CA MET A 467 5.18 36.19 14.80
C MET A 467 3.73 36.31 14.31
N ASN A 468 3.25 37.54 14.05
CA ASN A 468 1.87 37.81 13.62
C ASN A 468 0.79 37.22 14.59
N SER A 469 1.05 37.27 15.91
CA SER A 469 0.19 36.64 16.93
C SER A 469 -1.29 37.05 16.86
N LYS A 470 -1.59 38.34 16.69
CA LYS A 470 -2.97 38.85 16.56
C LYS A 470 -3.68 38.25 15.33
N ALA A 471 -2.95 38.12 14.24
CA ALA A 471 -3.44 37.58 12.98
C ALA A 471 -3.82 36.10 13.12
N TRP A 472 -2.94 35.30 13.74
CA TRP A 472 -3.22 33.90 14.07
C TRP A 472 -4.38 33.74 15.05
N GLN A 473 -4.49 34.59 16.07
CA GLN A 473 -5.61 34.56 17.03
C GLN A 473 -6.96 34.88 16.36
N MET A 474 -7.02 35.91 15.51
CA MET A 474 -8.25 36.24 14.76
C MET A 474 -8.69 35.10 13.85
N MET A 475 -7.73 34.44 13.22
CA MET A 475 -7.99 33.27 12.39
C MET A 475 -8.50 32.09 13.21
N GLU A 476 -7.83 31.73 14.31
CA GLU A 476 -8.29 30.67 15.20
C GLU A 476 -9.68 30.93 15.76
N GLN A 477 -10.01 32.19 16.06
CA GLN A 477 -11.35 32.57 16.49
C GLN A 477 -12.37 32.39 15.36
N ALA A 478 -12.07 32.88 14.14
CA ALA A 478 -12.94 32.67 12.98
C ALA A 478 -13.18 31.17 12.70
N PHE A 479 -12.17 30.33 12.92
CA PHE A 479 -12.30 28.88 12.86
C PHE A 479 -13.29 28.31 13.86
N ARG A 480 -13.15 28.70 15.14
CA ARG A 480 -14.03 28.24 16.21
C ARG A 480 -15.46 28.73 16.00
N ASP A 481 -15.63 29.98 15.55
CA ASP A 481 -16.94 30.57 15.27
C ASP A 481 -17.63 29.85 14.11
N GLU A 482 -16.93 29.61 13.00
CA GLU A 482 -17.49 28.90 11.85
C GLU A 482 -17.74 27.42 12.16
N ALA A 483 -16.90 26.75 12.96
CA ALA A 483 -17.15 25.35 13.38
C ALA A 483 -18.42 25.19 14.23
N GLN A 484 -18.87 26.24 14.92
CA GLN A 484 -20.12 26.21 15.69
C GLN A 484 -21.37 26.43 14.84
N ARG A 485 -21.22 26.91 13.60
CA ARG A 485 -22.32 27.24 12.69
C ARG A 485 -22.94 25.99 12.08
N SER A 486 -24.19 25.71 12.42
CA SER A 486 -24.90 24.52 11.95
C SER A 486 -25.19 24.50 10.45
N ASP A 487 -25.25 25.65 9.78
CA ASP A 487 -25.57 25.78 8.35
C ASP A 487 -24.44 25.35 7.40
N LEU A 488 -23.23 25.11 7.93
CA LEU A 488 -22.08 24.67 7.14
C LEU A 488 -21.97 23.15 6.97
N TYR A 489 -22.80 22.40 7.69
CA TYR A 489 -22.78 20.94 7.73
C TYR A 489 -23.95 20.39 6.92
N GLU A 490 -23.68 19.89 5.71
CA GLU A 490 -24.70 19.20 4.92
C GLU A 490 -25.25 18.00 5.71
N LEU A 491 -26.56 18.02 5.99
CA LEU A 491 -27.27 17.00 6.77
C LEU A 491 -26.73 16.77 8.20
N GLY A 492 -25.89 17.68 8.73
CA GLY A 492 -25.28 17.57 10.05
C GLY A 492 -24.13 16.56 10.16
N ILE A 493 -23.72 15.93 9.06
CA ILE A 493 -22.69 14.89 9.01
C ILE A 493 -21.29 15.50 9.23
N GLY A 494 -20.43 14.84 10.01
CA GLY A 494 -19.07 15.31 10.31
C GLY A 494 -19.01 16.46 11.30
N ARG A 495 -20.15 16.98 11.76
CA ARG A 495 -20.23 18.13 12.68
C ARG A 495 -19.66 17.79 14.04
N GLU A 496 -20.01 16.63 14.59
CA GLU A 496 -19.61 16.24 15.94
C GLU A 496 -18.09 16.10 16.03
N LEU A 497 -17.49 15.31 15.14
CA LEU A 497 -16.03 15.13 15.10
C LEU A 497 -15.30 16.42 14.73
N THR A 498 -15.85 17.26 13.84
CA THR A 498 -15.25 18.58 13.52
C THR A 498 -15.29 19.52 14.71
N THR A 499 -16.42 19.57 15.43
CA THR A 499 -16.56 20.42 16.62
C THR A 499 -15.66 19.92 17.74
N MET A 500 -15.66 18.61 18.00
CA MET A 500 -14.80 17.98 19.01
C MET A 500 -13.32 18.26 18.76
N THR A 501 -12.88 18.15 17.50
CA THR A 501 -11.49 18.41 17.15
C THR A 501 -11.15 19.90 17.23
N VAL A 502 -11.95 20.79 16.64
CA VAL A 502 -11.65 22.24 16.61
C VAL A 502 -11.80 22.90 18.00
N MET A 503 -12.71 22.41 18.83
CA MET A 503 -12.98 22.96 20.16
C MET A 503 -12.16 22.33 21.28
N ASP A 504 -11.26 21.40 20.96
CA ASP A 504 -10.34 20.79 21.92
C ASP A 504 -9.52 21.89 22.64
N PRO A 505 -9.61 22.01 23.98
CA PRO A 505 -8.86 23.03 24.73
C PRO A 505 -7.36 22.72 24.80
N ASP A 506 -6.96 21.46 24.60
CA ASP A 506 -5.57 21.01 24.70
C ASP A 506 -4.82 21.13 23.35
N ARG A 507 -5.53 21.49 22.26
CA ARG A 507 -4.96 21.64 20.91
C ARG A 507 -5.27 23.01 20.31
N ASN A 508 -4.33 23.55 19.54
CA ASN A 508 -4.66 24.66 18.65
C ASN A 508 -5.42 24.14 17.43
N VAL A 509 -6.05 25.05 16.68
CA VAL A 509 -6.87 24.67 15.52
C VAL A 509 -6.04 23.86 14.51
N TRP A 510 -4.78 24.23 14.26
CA TRP A 510 -3.92 23.55 13.29
C TRP A 510 -3.53 22.13 13.66
N ASP A 511 -3.23 21.88 14.93
CA ASP A 511 -2.99 20.53 15.44
C ASP A 511 -4.26 19.67 15.37
N SER A 512 -5.43 20.30 15.47
CA SER A 512 -6.72 19.62 15.36
C SER A 512 -7.06 19.22 13.92
N VAL A 513 -6.77 20.10 12.94
CA VAL A 513 -6.85 19.76 11.51
C VAL A 513 -5.81 18.70 11.14
N ALA A 514 -4.60 18.82 11.69
CA ALA A 514 -3.54 17.83 11.50
C ALA A 514 -3.97 16.48 12.06
N PHE A 515 -4.59 16.44 13.23
CA PHE A 515 -5.13 15.24 13.84
C PHE A 515 -6.17 14.56 12.95
N THR A 516 -7.16 15.29 12.42
CA THR A 516 -8.14 14.75 11.46
C THR A 516 -7.46 14.11 10.25
N THR A 517 -6.49 14.80 9.66
CA THR A 517 -5.74 14.30 8.49
C THR A 517 -4.90 13.07 8.84
N GLU A 518 -4.35 13.06 10.05
CA GLU A 518 -3.64 11.93 10.64
C GLU A 518 -4.60 10.76 10.95
N LEU A 519 -5.88 10.97 11.25
CA LEU A 519 -6.84 9.88 11.36
C LEU A 519 -7.06 9.18 10.02
N ILE A 520 -7.12 9.93 8.90
CA ILE A 520 -7.20 9.34 7.55
C ILE A 520 -6.01 8.41 7.27
N LYS A 521 -4.86 8.64 7.92
CA LYS A 521 -3.68 7.77 7.83
C LYS A 521 -3.98 6.30 8.19
N SER A 522 -4.94 6.07 9.09
CA SER A 522 -5.42 4.75 9.49
C SER A 522 -6.04 3.99 8.32
N TRP A 523 -6.92 4.62 7.54
CA TRP A 523 -7.52 4.03 6.34
C TRP A 523 -6.49 3.76 5.25
N THR A 524 -5.54 4.69 5.07
CA THR A 524 -4.43 4.47 4.16
C THR A 524 -3.59 3.26 4.61
N THR A 525 -3.26 3.13 5.90
CA THR A 525 -2.51 1.96 6.38
C THR A 525 -3.21 0.64 6.06
N ALA A 526 -4.52 0.57 6.28
CA ALA A 526 -5.33 -0.60 5.94
C ALA A 526 -5.42 -0.86 4.42
N ALA A 527 -5.54 0.19 3.61
CA ALA A 527 -5.51 0.10 2.15
C ALA A 527 -4.16 -0.41 1.62
N GLY A 528 -3.05 0.04 2.21
CA GLY A 528 -1.71 -0.44 1.89
C GLY A 528 -1.53 -1.93 2.21
N ALA A 529 -2.15 -2.41 3.30
CA ALA A 529 -2.17 -3.83 3.63
C ALA A 529 -2.91 -4.66 2.57
N LEU A 530 -4.12 -4.23 2.18
CA LEU A 530 -4.90 -4.87 1.12
C LEU A 530 -4.16 -4.86 -0.23
N ALA A 531 -3.47 -3.77 -0.57
CA ALA A 531 -2.65 -3.69 -1.79
C ALA A 531 -1.47 -4.67 -1.75
N THR A 532 -0.87 -4.87 -0.59
CA THR A 532 0.20 -5.86 -0.39
C THR A 532 -0.34 -7.28 -0.56
N ILE A 533 -1.55 -7.57 -0.07
CA ILE A 533 -2.22 -8.86 -0.27
C ILE A 533 -2.49 -9.11 -1.74
N LEU A 534 -3.00 -8.13 -2.48
CA LEU A 534 -3.17 -8.23 -3.95
C LEU A 534 -1.85 -8.53 -4.66
N LYS A 535 -0.76 -7.89 -4.24
CA LYS A 535 0.56 -8.16 -4.82
C LYS A 535 1.00 -9.61 -4.54
N ARG A 536 0.78 -10.11 -3.32
CA ARG A 536 1.07 -11.51 -2.96
C ARG A 536 0.19 -12.51 -3.70
N ALA A 537 -1.06 -12.14 -4.00
CA ALA A 537 -1.98 -12.99 -4.74
C ALA A 537 -1.49 -13.28 -6.18
N LYS A 538 -0.58 -12.47 -6.74
CA LYS A 538 0.09 -12.80 -8.02
C LYS A 538 1.00 -14.04 -7.92
N ASN A 539 1.35 -14.46 -6.72
CA ASN A 539 2.12 -15.68 -6.46
C ASN A 539 1.21 -16.84 -6.04
N ASN A 540 -0.11 -16.66 -6.00
CA ASN A 540 -1.03 -17.74 -5.70
C ASN A 540 -1.22 -18.61 -6.95
N PRO A 541 -0.94 -19.94 -6.89
CA PRO A 541 -1.08 -20.86 -8.02
C PRO A 541 -2.50 -20.93 -8.59
N LEU A 542 -3.52 -20.61 -7.78
CA LEU A 542 -4.94 -20.68 -8.15
C LEU A 542 -5.50 -19.34 -8.63
N VAL A 543 -4.64 -18.34 -8.86
CA VAL A 543 -5.02 -17.02 -9.41
C VAL A 543 -4.55 -16.91 -10.86
N LYS A 544 -5.42 -16.38 -11.72
CA LYS A 544 -5.18 -16.27 -13.17
C LYS A 544 -3.91 -15.43 -13.44
N GLY A 545 -3.02 -15.97 -14.26
CA GLY A 545 -1.74 -15.30 -14.59
C GLY A 545 -0.75 -15.23 -13.43
N GLY A 546 -0.98 -16.00 -12.36
CA GLY A 546 -0.05 -16.12 -11.25
C GLY A 546 1.31 -16.64 -11.69
N LYS A 547 2.39 -15.95 -11.27
CA LYS A 547 3.77 -16.36 -11.54
C LYS A 547 4.31 -17.03 -10.28
N PHE A 548 3.89 -18.26 -10.04
CA PHE A 548 4.51 -19.09 -9.01
C PHE A 548 5.76 -19.77 -9.61
N ASN A 549 6.89 -19.73 -8.90
CA ASN A 549 8.03 -20.55 -9.27
C ASN A 549 7.59 -21.99 -9.07
N LYS A 550 7.41 -22.77 -10.16
CA LYS A 550 7.23 -24.23 -10.06
C LYS A 550 8.25 -24.74 -9.06
N LEU A 551 7.82 -25.55 -8.09
CA LEU A 551 8.73 -26.15 -7.12
C LEU A 551 9.78 -26.92 -7.93
N VAL A 552 10.97 -26.36 -8.08
CA VAL A 552 12.06 -26.95 -8.85
C VAL A 552 12.49 -28.23 -8.12
N ASP A 553 12.70 -29.29 -8.89
CA ASP A 553 13.07 -30.63 -8.42
C ASP A 553 14.35 -30.64 -7.57
#